data_AF-A0A5M6CFF3-F1
#
_entry.id   AF-A0A5M6CFF3-F1
#
_cell.length_a   1.000
_cell.length_b   1.000
_cell.length_c   1.000
_cell.angle_alpha   90.00
_cell.angle_beta   90.00
_cell.angle_gamma   90.00
#
_symmetry.space_group_name_H-M   'P 1'
#
loop_
_entity.id
_entity.type
_entity.pdbx_description
1 polymer ?
#
loop_
_entity_poly.entity_id
_entity_poly.type
_entity_poly.pdbx_seq_one_letter_code
_entity_poly.pdbx_strand_id
1 'polypeptide(L)'
;MKKIVYPMLLSAVLLTACSKKEENKIQEPMTDPPVESVNNAPQTTAEDVATVPSFKYAEADQFAQEYSKFVSEFKTATANNDKEALKTLGPKLNEYQKRGVELAKRVPQDEAVAFQDFLNKLESYIK
;
A
#
# COMPACT_ATOMS: atom_id res chain seq x y z
N MET A 1 -14.79 36.64 -0.44
CA MET A 1 -14.42 36.11 0.88
C MET A 1 -15.67 35.98 1.75
N LYS A 2 -16.12 34.76 2.03
CA LYS A 2 -16.87 34.46 3.25
C LYS A 2 -16.63 32.99 3.59
N LYS A 3 -16.49 32.75 4.87
CA LYS A 3 -15.59 31.79 5.50
C LYS A 3 -16.40 31.10 6.60
N ILE A 4 -16.21 29.78 6.75
CA ILE A 4 -16.43 28.97 7.98
C ILE A 4 -17.95 28.76 8.26
N VAL A 5 -18.48 27.68 8.81
CA VAL A 5 -18.02 26.78 9.88
C VAL A 5 -18.81 25.47 9.80
N TYR A 6 -18.14 24.32 9.93
CA TYR A 6 -18.76 23.04 10.31
C TYR A 6 -18.05 22.57 11.59
N PRO A 7 -18.72 22.56 12.76
CA PRO A 7 -18.24 21.85 13.94
C PRO A 7 -18.95 20.48 14.00
N MET A 8 -18.21 19.38 14.00
CA MET A 8 -17.61 18.76 15.19
C MET A 8 -18.54 17.69 15.75
N LEU A 9 -18.15 16.42 15.63
CA LEU A 9 -18.46 15.37 16.60
C LEU A 9 -17.30 14.37 16.59
N LEU A 10 -16.29 14.68 17.42
CA LEU A 10 -15.36 13.68 17.96
C LEU A 10 -16.16 12.81 18.92
N SER A 11 -16.31 11.52 18.62
CA SER A 11 -16.69 10.52 19.61
C SER A 11 -15.50 9.61 19.83
N ALA A 12 -14.72 9.96 20.85
CA ALA A 12 -13.78 9.04 21.47
C ALA A 12 -14.59 7.97 22.20
N VAL A 13 -14.40 6.70 21.83
CA VAL A 13 -14.86 5.56 22.63
C VAL A 13 -13.70 4.59 22.82
N LEU A 14 -13.03 4.81 23.95
CA LEU A 14 -12.62 3.82 24.95
C LEU A 14 -11.83 2.59 24.50
N LEU A 15 -10.55 2.64 24.88
CA LEU A 15 -9.66 1.52 25.15
C LEU A 15 -10.36 0.43 25.98
N THR A 16 -10.47 -0.78 25.43
CA THR A 16 -10.67 -1.99 26.22
C THR A 16 -9.32 -2.69 26.38
N ALA A 17 -8.70 -2.46 27.52
CA ALA A 17 -7.66 -3.33 28.04
C ALA A 17 -8.31 -4.61 28.58
N CYS A 18 -7.85 -5.77 28.11
CA CYS A 18 -8.02 -7.04 28.83
C CYS A 18 -6.71 -7.83 28.74
N SER A 19 -6.09 -7.99 29.90
CA SER A 19 -4.91 -8.80 30.16
C SER A 19 -5.29 -10.25 30.48
N LYS A 20 -4.44 -11.22 30.06
CA LYS A 20 -4.03 -12.48 30.72
C LYS A 20 -3.31 -13.35 29.67
N LYS A 21 -1.97 -13.43 29.70
CA LYS A 21 -1.14 -14.46 30.37
C LYS A 21 -1.55 -15.90 30.02
N GLU A 22 -0.77 -16.55 29.16
CA GLU A 22 -0.32 -17.92 29.40
C GLU A 22 1.06 -18.17 28.76
N GLU A 23 1.86 -18.91 29.52
CA GLU A 23 3.28 -19.22 29.40
C GLU A 23 3.40 -20.64 28.82
N ASN A 24 4.29 -20.91 27.87
CA ASN A 24 4.97 -22.21 27.80
C ASN A 24 6.20 -22.24 26.86
N LYS A 25 7.33 -22.51 27.52
CA LYS A 25 8.39 -23.48 27.16
C LYS A 25 9.50 -23.09 26.18
N ILE A 26 10.59 -22.67 26.82
CA ILE A 26 12.01 -22.81 26.47
C ILE A 26 12.33 -24.17 25.79
N GLN A 27 13.06 -24.12 24.67
CA GLN A 27 14.04 -25.13 24.26
C GLN A 27 15.23 -24.43 23.58
N GLU A 28 16.34 -24.34 24.31
CA GLU A 28 17.72 -24.37 23.77
C GLU A 28 18.35 -25.69 24.28
N PRO A 29 19.52 -26.19 23.82
CA PRO A 29 20.54 -25.61 22.93
C PRO A 29 20.97 -26.59 21.80
N MET A 30 21.80 -26.23 20.80
CA MET A 30 23.27 -26.38 20.84
C MET A 30 23.96 -25.64 19.67
N THR A 31 25.01 -24.92 20.05
CA THR A 31 26.15 -24.26 19.35
C THR A 31 26.95 -25.30 18.50
N ASP A 32 27.62 -25.04 17.36
CA ASP A 32 28.71 -24.08 17.02
C ASP A 32 29.15 -24.27 15.51
N PRO A 33 30.19 -23.62 14.93
CA PRO A 33 30.26 -22.34 14.20
C PRO A 33 30.81 -22.46 12.74
N PRO A 34 31.45 -21.42 12.15
CA PRO A 34 30.87 -20.41 11.26
C PRO A 34 31.25 -20.61 9.78
N VAL A 35 30.48 -20.03 8.87
CA VAL A 35 31.02 -19.60 7.57
C VAL A 35 30.61 -18.15 7.33
N GLU A 36 31.61 -17.28 7.44
CA GLU A 36 31.61 -15.97 6.79
C GLU A 36 31.17 -16.11 5.33
N SER A 37 30.11 -15.41 4.95
CA SER A 37 30.18 -14.63 3.73
C SER A 37 29.18 -13.49 3.78
N VAL A 38 29.75 -12.29 3.74
CA VAL A 38 29.11 -11.01 3.55
C VAL A 38 28.15 -11.07 2.37
N ASN A 39 26.86 -10.82 2.61
CA ASN A 39 26.13 -9.93 1.73
C ASN A 39 25.07 -9.17 2.54
N ASN A 40 25.46 -7.98 2.96
CA ASN A 40 24.59 -6.98 3.56
C ASN A 40 23.69 -6.38 2.45
N ALA A 41 22.79 -7.19 1.92
CA ALA A 41 21.65 -6.66 1.16
C ALA A 41 20.60 -6.25 2.20
N PRO A 42 20.11 -5.00 2.20
CA PRO A 42 18.93 -4.68 2.98
C PRO A 42 17.83 -5.62 2.49
N GLN A 43 17.38 -6.52 3.37
CA GLN A 43 16.06 -7.12 3.21
C GLN A 43 15.07 -5.97 3.41
N THR A 44 14.87 -5.19 2.37
CA THR A 44 13.66 -4.38 2.25
C THR A 44 12.54 -5.40 2.16
N THR A 45 11.94 -5.71 3.30
CA THR A 45 10.58 -6.22 3.36
C THR A 45 9.76 -5.26 2.52
N ALA A 46 9.58 -5.59 1.25
CA ALA A 46 8.56 -4.99 0.43
C ALA A 46 7.27 -5.37 1.16
N GLU A 47 6.75 -4.45 1.98
CA GLU A 47 5.37 -4.51 2.40
C GLU A 47 4.56 -4.68 1.13
N ASP A 48 4.07 -5.91 0.96
CA ASP A 48 3.31 -6.38 -0.17
C ASP A 48 2.32 -5.29 -0.54
N VAL A 49 2.50 -4.70 -1.73
CA VAL A 49 1.47 -3.83 -2.28
C VAL A 49 0.27 -4.73 -2.38
N ALA A 50 -0.71 -4.44 -1.51
CA ALA A 50 -1.89 -5.23 -1.26
C ALA A 50 -2.34 -6.09 -2.45
N THR A 51 -2.69 -7.35 -2.16
CA THR A 51 -3.33 -8.29 -3.09
C THR A 51 -4.18 -7.55 -4.12
N VAL A 52 -3.73 -7.59 -5.38
CA VAL A 52 -4.39 -6.87 -6.46
C VAL A 52 -5.74 -7.55 -6.73
N PRO A 53 -6.87 -6.83 -6.61
CA PRO A 53 -8.17 -7.39 -6.91
C PRO A 53 -8.30 -7.68 -8.40
N SER A 54 -9.01 -8.75 -8.74
CA SER A 54 -9.40 -9.05 -10.12
C SER A 54 -10.74 -8.43 -10.45
N PHE A 55 -10.86 -7.88 -11.65
CA PHE A 55 -12.10 -7.30 -12.15
C PHE A 55 -12.58 -8.03 -13.41
N LYS A 56 -13.89 -8.13 -13.60
CA LYS A 56 -14.51 -8.66 -14.83
C LYS A 56 -14.39 -7.65 -15.96
N TYR A 57 -14.45 -6.35 -15.64
CA TYR A 57 -14.19 -5.31 -16.61
C TYR A 57 -12.70 -5.28 -16.97
N ALA A 58 -12.37 -5.81 -18.15
CA ALA A 58 -10.98 -6.05 -18.57
C ALA A 58 -10.07 -4.83 -18.47
N GLU A 59 -10.59 -3.63 -18.75
CA GLU A 59 -9.77 -2.40 -18.62
C GLU A 59 -9.47 -2.06 -17.16
N ALA A 60 -10.41 -2.31 -16.23
CA ALA A 60 -10.17 -2.15 -14.80
C ALA A 60 -9.18 -3.18 -14.27
N ASP A 61 -9.28 -4.44 -14.73
CA ASP A 61 -8.35 -5.50 -14.34
C ASP A 61 -6.91 -5.17 -14.77
N GLN A 62 -6.73 -4.85 -16.06
CA GLN A 62 -5.43 -4.45 -16.58
C GLN A 62 -4.89 -3.22 -15.85
N PHE A 63 -5.72 -2.20 -15.65
CA PHE A 63 -5.31 -1.00 -14.91
C PHE A 63 -4.91 -1.33 -13.47
N ALA A 64 -5.63 -2.23 -12.78
CA ALA A 64 -5.33 -2.60 -11.41
C ALA A 64 -3.95 -3.26 -11.30
N GLN A 65 -3.60 -4.14 -12.25
CA GLN A 65 -2.28 -4.76 -12.31
C GLN A 65 -1.18 -3.75 -12.58
N GLU A 66 -1.36 -2.90 -13.60
CA GLU A 66 -0.40 -1.88 -13.99
C GLU A 66 -0.15 -0.87 -12.87
N TYR A 67 -1.22 -0.35 -12.26
CA TYR A 67 -1.10 0.68 -11.24
C TYR A 67 -0.53 0.14 -9.93
N SER A 68 -0.89 -1.08 -9.54
CA SER A 68 -0.29 -1.75 -8.36
C SER A 68 1.22 -1.92 -8.53
N LYS A 69 1.66 -2.39 -9.70
CA LYS A 69 3.08 -2.52 -10.03
C LYS A 69 3.79 -1.16 -9.97
N PHE A 70 3.21 -0.15 -10.61
CA PHE A 70 3.75 1.20 -10.59
C PHE A 70 3.89 1.76 -9.16
N VAL A 71 2.88 1.58 -8.30
CA VAL A 71 2.92 2.02 -6.90
C VAL A 71 4.02 1.29 -6.13
N SER A 72 4.20 -0.01 -6.36
CA SER A 72 5.31 -0.77 -5.76
C SER A 72 6.67 -0.21 -6.14
N GLU A 73 6.88 0.07 -7.44
CA GLU A 73 8.12 0.67 -7.94
C GLU A 73 8.34 2.07 -7.35
N PHE A 74 7.27 2.89 -7.30
CA PHE A 74 7.31 4.24 -6.75
C PHE A 74 7.63 4.26 -5.25
N LYS A 75 7.00 3.39 -4.46
CA LYS A 75 7.30 3.20 -3.03
C LYS A 75 8.75 2.80 -2.83
N THR A 76 9.24 1.84 -3.62
CA THR A 76 10.61 1.34 -3.53
C THR A 76 11.62 2.45 -3.85
N ALA A 77 11.39 3.20 -4.93
CA ALA A 77 12.23 4.34 -5.30
C ALA A 77 12.23 5.43 -4.21
N THR A 78 11.07 5.69 -3.60
CA THR A 78 10.94 6.66 -2.49
C THR A 78 11.69 6.19 -1.25
N ALA A 79 11.51 4.93 -0.83
CA ALA A 79 12.18 4.35 0.33
C ALA A 79 13.71 4.34 0.16
N ASN A 80 14.19 4.07 -1.07
CA ASN A 80 15.61 4.04 -1.39
C ASN A 80 16.20 5.42 -1.73
N ASN A 81 15.40 6.49 -1.73
CA ASN A 81 15.81 7.82 -2.19
C ASN A 81 16.43 7.82 -3.62
N ASP A 82 15.92 6.93 -4.49
CA ASP A 82 16.40 6.76 -5.85
C ASP A 82 15.91 7.91 -6.75
N LYS A 83 16.75 8.93 -6.87
CA LYS A 83 16.44 10.16 -7.63
C LYS A 83 16.26 9.90 -9.13
N GLU A 84 16.94 8.90 -9.70
CA GLU A 84 16.83 8.59 -11.13
C GLU A 84 15.50 7.90 -11.44
N ALA A 85 15.12 6.92 -10.62
CA ALA A 85 13.82 6.28 -10.70
C ALA A 85 12.69 7.28 -10.46
N LEU A 86 12.78 8.14 -9.43
CA LEU A 86 11.76 9.13 -9.11
C LEU A 86 11.59 10.19 -10.21
N LYS A 87 12.66 10.57 -10.93
CA LYS A 87 12.56 11.46 -12.10
C LYS A 87 11.71 10.87 -13.22
N THR A 88 11.72 9.53 -13.35
CA THR A 88 10.97 8.79 -14.36
C THR A 88 9.55 8.47 -13.90
N LEU A 89 9.38 8.07 -12.65
CA LEU A 89 8.11 7.61 -12.09
C LEU A 89 7.22 8.77 -11.61
N GLY A 90 7.80 9.86 -11.10
CA GLY A 90 7.07 11.02 -10.57
C GLY A 90 6.06 11.61 -11.56
N PRO A 91 6.43 11.89 -12.83
CA PRO A 91 5.48 12.40 -13.81
C PRO A 91 4.33 11.43 -14.13
N LYS A 92 4.59 10.11 -14.09
CA LYS A 92 3.60 9.06 -14.40
C LYS A 92 2.57 8.88 -13.30
N LEU A 93 2.86 9.26 -12.06
CA LEU A 93 1.92 9.16 -10.95
C LEU A 93 0.60 9.88 -11.25
N ASN A 94 0.68 11.12 -11.73
CA ASN A 94 -0.49 11.92 -12.09
C ASN A 94 -1.27 11.33 -13.27
N GLU A 95 -0.59 10.64 -14.19
CA GLU A 95 -1.22 9.96 -15.33
C GLU A 95 -2.06 8.77 -14.86
N TYR A 96 -1.50 7.91 -14.01
CA TYR A 96 -2.23 6.78 -13.43
C TYR A 96 -3.42 7.24 -12.59
N GLN A 97 -3.27 8.29 -11.77
CA GLN A 97 -4.37 8.84 -10.98
C GLN A 97 -5.52 9.34 -11.87
N LYS A 98 -5.20 10.09 -12.94
CA LYS A 98 -6.21 10.55 -13.90
C LYS A 98 -6.89 9.38 -14.61
N ARG A 99 -6.12 8.40 -15.09
CA ARG A 99 -6.67 7.22 -15.75
C ARG A 99 -7.57 6.41 -14.81
N GLY A 100 -7.21 6.28 -13.54
CA GLY A 100 -8.04 5.64 -12.52
C GLY A 100 -9.40 6.34 -12.35
N VAL A 101 -9.40 7.68 -12.22
CA VAL A 101 -10.64 8.47 -12.11
C VAL A 101 -11.51 8.38 -13.37
N GLU A 102 -10.91 8.46 -14.57
CA GLU A 102 -11.65 8.32 -15.82
C GLU A 102 -12.19 6.90 -16.03
N LEU A 103 -11.45 5.89 -15.59
CA LEU A 103 -11.86 4.50 -15.66
C LEU A 103 -13.00 4.20 -14.69
N ALA A 104 -12.96 4.75 -13.47
CA ALA A 104 -14.02 4.59 -12.47
C ALA A 104 -15.41 5.04 -12.97
N LYS A 105 -15.48 5.97 -13.92
CA LYS A 105 -16.73 6.40 -14.57
C LYS A 105 -17.31 5.36 -15.53
N ARG A 106 -16.48 4.43 -16.00
CA ARG A 106 -16.81 3.40 -17.01
C ARG A 106 -16.90 2.00 -16.44
N VAL A 107 -16.33 1.77 -15.24
CA VAL A 107 -16.46 0.50 -14.52
C VAL A 107 -17.94 0.21 -14.27
N PRO A 108 -18.42 -1.01 -14.58
CA PRO A 108 -19.77 -1.44 -14.26
C PRO A 108 -20.14 -1.25 -12.78
N GLN A 109 -21.42 -0.95 -12.52
CA GLN A 109 -21.89 -0.63 -11.16
C GLN A 109 -21.64 -1.75 -10.14
N ASP A 110 -21.64 -3.02 -10.58
CA ASP A 110 -21.37 -4.17 -9.71
C ASP A 110 -19.91 -4.24 -9.22
N GLU A 111 -18.98 -3.55 -9.89
CA GLU A 111 -17.56 -3.49 -9.54
C GLU A 111 -17.10 -2.10 -9.08
N ALA A 112 -17.92 -1.06 -9.27
CA ALA A 112 -17.53 0.34 -9.04
C ALA A 112 -17.04 0.63 -7.62
N VAL A 113 -17.69 0.05 -6.59
CA VAL A 113 -17.27 0.23 -5.18
C VAL A 113 -15.90 -0.42 -4.95
N ALA A 114 -15.73 -1.67 -5.38
CA ALA A 114 -14.47 -2.39 -5.23
C ALA A 114 -13.32 -1.70 -5.97
N PHE A 115 -13.59 -1.16 -7.16
CA PHE A 115 -12.61 -0.41 -7.93
C PHE A 115 -12.24 0.92 -7.25
N GLN A 116 -13.22 1.67 -6.72
CA GLN A 116 -12.95 2.90 -5.98
C GLN A 116 -12.14 2.64 -4.70
N ASP A 117 -12.47 1.58 -3.96
CA ASP A 117 -11.73 1.18 -2.75
C ASP A 117 -10.28 0.80 -3.08
N PHE A 118 -10.08 0.11 -4.21
CA PHE A 118 -8.75 -0.19 -4.72
C PHE A 118 -7.94 1.07 -5.04
N LEU A 119 -8.54 2.06 -5.73
CA LEU A 119 -7.88 3.35 -6.01
C LEU A 119 -7.49 4.07 -4.72
N ASN A 120 -8.40 4.15 -3.75
CA ASN A 120 -8.17 4.80 -2.46
C ASN A 120 -7.04 4.11 -1.69
N LYS A 121 -6.99 2.77 -1.73
CA LYS A 121 -5.94 1.98 -1.10
C LYS A 121 -4.57 2.29 -1.72
N LEU A 122 -4.48 2.34 -3.05
CA LEU A 122 -3.23 2.69 -3.72
C LEU A 122 -2.77 4.12 -3.42
N GLU A 123 -3.71 5.07 -3.33
CA GLU A 123 -3.39 6.45 -2.95
C GLU A 123 -2.78 6.54 -1.53
N SER A 124 -3.23 5.69 -0.61
CA SER A 124 -2.69 5.63 0.76
C SER A 124 -1.23 5.18 0.83
N TYR A 125 -0.72 4.50 -0.19
CA TYR A 125 0.67 4.05 -0.26
C TYR A 125 1.62 5.09 -0.84
N ILE A 126 1.08 6.15 -1.45
CA ILE A 126 1.85 7.18 -2.15
C ILE A 126 1.97 8.45 -1.27
N LYS A 127 1.03 8.66 -0.36
CA LYS A 127 1.03 9.75 0.63
C LYS A 127 1.95 9.44 1.80
#